data_AF-A0A9D8R468-F1
#
_entry.id   AF-A0A9D8R468-F1
#
_cell.length_a   1.000
_cell.length_b   1.000
_cell.length_c   1.000
_cell.angle_alpha   90.00
_cell.angle_beta   90.00
_cell.angle_gamma   90.00
#
_symmetry.space_group_name_H-M   'P 1'
#
loop_
_entity.id
_entity.type
_entity.pdbx_description
1 polymer ?
#
loop_
_entity_poly.entity_id
_entity_poly.type
_entity_poly.pdbx_seq_one_letter_code
_entity_poly.pdbx_strand_id
1 'polypeptide(L)'
;MNEYMKKHRKHLIKEAVIKSLMAGLSIGFLVLFIVAFVFFMTGFSAYWLSFVIFFVVSAAAVVALYFLKYRPGEKDIARRIDKLGLDERIITMTEYSDNDDYIFTRQREDAVGSLYKTFSHSSDGSKKRSGADNLGSSLIKIVIPLSLIIILSVMFLFGSGMATVSVMSAEGVIPNGGKIIEDINEERNKRYFEVTYVVEGGGFIEGDEVQIVEAGKDASPIVAVADDGWVFMYWSDELEDPFRTDVKIKDNIVLTAYFQEAEDGDDGDDGDGEGDQPGDEPGDTEGENQGDNDSNNPSSGAGGKYDPANQVFDGETYYGGDIYKQYYEDGVESVSQEGTTDKDEKDYIIDYLKTIAD
;
A
#
# COMPACT_ATOMS: atom_id res chain seq x y z
N MET A 1 -46.71 39.33 -36.99
CA MET A 1 -45.28 39.20 -36.63
C MET A 1 -45.01 38.35 -35.38
N ASN A 2 -45.83 38.41 -34.31
CA ASN A 2 -45.35 38.07 -32.97
C ASN A 2 -45.38 36.58 -32.55
N GLU A 3 -46.40 35.80 -32.89
CA GLU A 3 -46.59 34.51 -32.20
C GLU A 3 -45.60 33.43 -32.65
N TYR A 4 -45.39 33.31 -33.97
CA TYR A 4 -44.46 32.33 -34.55
C TYR A 4 -43.00 32.67 -34.25
N MET A 5 -42.60 33.95 -34.35
CA MET A 5 -41.26 34.41 -33.97
C MET A 5 -40.99 34.19 -32.47
N LYS A 6 -41.97 34.48 -31.60
CA LYS A 6 -41.88 34.25 -30.15
C LYS A 6 -41.77 32.77 -29.80
N LYS A 7 -42.49 31.89 -30.52
CA LYS A 7 -42.38 30.43 -30.38
C LYS A 7 -40.97 29.94 -30.76
N HIS A 8 -40.41 30.38 -31.89
CA HIS A 8 -39.06 29.99 -32.31
C HIS A 8 -37.97 30.53 -31.38
N ARG A 9 -38.10 31.78 -30.93
CA ARG A 9 -37.23 32.37 -29.90
C ARG A 9 -37.20 31.54 -28.62
N LYS A 10 -38.36 31.06 -28.14
CA LYS A 10 -38.45 30.22 -26.94
C LYS A 10 -37.68 28.91 -27.08
N HIS A 11 -37.67 28.28 -28.26
CA HIS A 11 -36.92 27.04 -28.49
C HIS A 11 -35.41 27.28 -28.51
N LEU A 12 -34.96 28.38 -29.10
CA LEU A 12 -33.54 28.73 -29.13
C LEU A 12 -33.00 29.12 -27.75
N ILE A 13 -33.81 29.82 -26.96
CA ILE A 13 -33.48 30.08 -25.56
C ILE A 13 -33.37 28.77 -24.78
N LYS A 14 -34.30 27.82 -24.97
CA LYS A 14 -34.21 26.50 -24.32
C LYS A 14 -32.94 25.74 -24.72
N GLU A 15 -32.58 25.73 -26.01
CA GLU A 15 -31.34 25.10 -26.48
C GLU A 15 -30.10 25.74 -25.83
N ALA A 16 -30.05 27.07 -25.77
CA ALA A 16 -28.99 27.81 -25.12
C ALA A 16 -28.87 27.50 -23.63
N VAL A 17 -30.00 27.47 -22.91
CA VAL A 17 -30.05 27.14 -21.48
C VAL A 17 -29.56 25.71 -21.23
N ILE A 18 -29.95 24.75 -22.06
CA ILE A 18 -29.51 23.36 -21.93
C ILE A 18 -27.99 23.24 -22.17
N LYS A 19 -27.45 23.96 -23.17
CA LYS A 19 -26.02 23.97 -23.45
C LYS A 19 -25.21 24.62 -22.32
N SER A 20 -25.66 25.75 -21.80
CA SER A 20 -25.01 26.41 -20.65
C SER A 20 -25.11 25.56 -19.39
N LEU A 21 -26.23 24.85 -19.19
CA LEU A 21 -26.41 23.94 -18.06
C LEU A 21 -25.42 22.79 -18.12
N MET A 22 -25.35 22.07 -19.26
CA MET A 22 -24.40 20.97 -19.42
C MET A 22 -22.94 21.45 -19.28
N ALA A 23 -22.57 22.56 -19.90
CA ALA A 23 -21.22 23.11 -19.80
C ALA A 23 -20.87 23.55 -18.37
N GLY A 24 -21.79 24.22 -17.67
CA GLY A 24 -21.58 24.64 -16.28
C GLY A 24 -21.51 23.48 -15.30
N LEU A 25 -22.24 22.39 -15.57
CA LEU A 25 -22.17 21.16 -14.77
C LEU A 25 -20.83 20.42 -15.00
N SER A 26 -20.33 20.38 -16.23
CA SER A 26 -19.00 19.85 -16.54
C SER A 26 -17.88 20.61 -15.82
N ILE A 27 -17.93 21.96 -15.83
CA ILE A 27 -16.98 22.80 -15.07
C ILE A 27 -17.10 22.55 -13.57
N GLY A 28 -18.34 22.42 -13.07
CA GLY A 28 -18.60 22.06 -11.68
C GLY A 28 -17.89 20.76 -11.30
N PHE A 29 -18.08 19.68 -12.07
CA PHE A 29 -17.46 18.39 -11.76
C PHE A 29 -15.93 18.42 -11.83
N LEU A 30 -15.35 19.20 -12.73
CA LEU A 30 -13.90 19.40 -12.78
C LEU A 30 -13.40 20.11 -11.51
N VAL A 31 -14.12 21.13 -11.03
CA VAL A 31 -13.77 21.79 -9.77
C VAL A 31 -13.98 20.86 -8.57
N LEU A 32 -15.04 20.06 -8.56
CA LEU A 32 -15.26 19.04 -7.53
C LEU A 32 -14.09 18.06 -7.47
N PHE A 33 -13.62 17.58 -8.63
CA PHE A 33 -12.46 16.71 -8.72
C PHE A 33 -11.21 17.34 -8.11
N ILE A 34 -10.89 18.58 -8.51
CA ILE A 34 -9.69 19.28 -8.02
C ILE A 34 -9.77 19.52 -6.51
N VAL A 35 -10.90 20.02 -6.01
CA VAL A 35 -11.06 20.31 -4.57
C VAL A 35 -11.04 19.03 -3.74
N ALA A 36 -11.73 17.98 -4.19
CA ALA A 36 -11.71 16.67 -3.52
C ALA A 36 -10.30 16.07 -3.52
N PHE A 37 -9.54 16.23 -4.60
CA PHE A 37 -8.15 15.77 -4.67
C PHE A 37 -7.25 16.52 -3.67
N VAL A 38 -7.39 17.84 -3.56
CA VAL A 38 -6.64 18.63 -2.57
C VAL A 38 -6.98 18.22 -1.14
N PHE A 39 -8.27 17.99 -0.85
CA PHE A 39 -8.70 17.54 0.48
C PHE A 39 -8.17 16.15 0.81
N PHE A 40 -8.17 15.24 -0.16
CA PHE A 40 -7.56 13.93 -0.04
C PHE A 40 -6.05 14.01 0.24
N MET A 41 -5.32 14.87 -0.46
CA MET A 41 -3.87 15.03 -0.27
C MET A 41 -3.52 15.66 1.08
N THR A 42 -4.32 16.61 1.55
CA THR A 42 -4.06 17.36 2.80
C THR A 42 -4.66 16.70 4.04
N GLY A 43 -5.55 15.71 3.87
CA GLY A 43 -6.28 15.10 4.99
C GLY A 43 -7.30 16.05 5.63
N PHE A 44 -7.81 17.03 4.87
CA PHE A 44 -8.75 18.01 5.40
C PHE A 44 -10.13 17.38 5.68
N SER A 45 -10.63 17.53 6.91
CA SER A 45 -11.83 16.82 7.38
C SER A 45 -13.16 17.42 6.89
N ALA A 46 -13.20 18.65 6.37
CA ALA A 46 -14.46 19.28 5.96
C ALA A 46 -14.85 18.98 4.50
N TYR A 47 -15.08 17.70 4.19
CA TYR A 47 -15.43 17.22 2.85
C TYR A 47 -16.73 17.83 2.30
N TRP A 48 -17.71 18.15 3.15
CA TRP A 48 -18.97 18.80 2.76
C TRP A 48 -18.77 20.12 1.99
N LEU A 49 -17.68 20.82 2.25
CA LEU A 49 -17.34 22.09 1.62
C LEU A 49 -17.10 21.92 0.11
N SER A 50 -16.61 20.75 -0.33
CA SER A 50 -16.39 20.45 -1.75
C SER A 50 -17.71 20.45 -2.53
N PHE A 51 -18.78 19.90 -1.96
CA PHE A 51 -20.12 19.91 -2.57
C PHE A 51 -20.71 21.31 -2.61
N VAL A 52 -20.51 22.12 -1.56
CA VAL A 52 -20.96 23.52 -1.55
C VAL A 52 -20.27 24.31 -2.66
N ILE A 53 -18.94 24.16 -2.80
CA ILE A 53 -18.17 24.81 -3.86
C ILE A 53 -18.65 24.35 -5.24
N PHE A 54 -18.91 23.04 -5.42
CA PHE A 54 -19.46 22.50 -6.66
C PHE A 54 -20.77 23.20 -7.08
N PHE A 55 -21.74 23.32 -6.18
CA PHE A 55 -23.02 23.95 -6.50
C PHE A 55 -22.87 25.44 -6.81
N VAL A 56 -22.05 26.15 -6.03
CA VAL A 56 -21.80 27.59 -6.22
C VAL A 56 -21.12 27.85 -7.56
N VAL A 57 -20.04 27.13 -7.85
CA VAL A 57 -19.27 27.30 -9.10
C VAL A 57 -20.07 26.84 -10.31
N SER A 58 -20.80 25.74 -10.20
CA SER A 58 -21.65 25.28 -11.30
C SER A 58 -22.75 26.30 -11.61
N ALA A 59 -23.46 26.80 -10.60
CA ALA A 59 -24.50 27.83 -10.80
C ALA A 59 -23.92 29.11 -11.42
N ALA A 60 -22.79 29.59 -10.93
CA ALA A 60 -22.10 30.75 -11.50
C ALA A 60 -21.66 30.52 -12.96
N ALA A 61 -21.12 29.34 -13.26
CA ALA A 61 -20.70 28.96 -14.61
C ALA A 61 -21.88 28.86 -15.58
N VAL A 62 -23.03 28.32 -15.15
CA VAL A 62 -24.24 28.26 -15.99
C VAL A 62 -24.69 29.66 -16.36
N VAL A 63 -24.76 30.58 -15.38
CA VAL A 63 -25.15 31.98 -15.62
C VAL A 63 -24.16 32.66 -16.55
N ALA A 64 -22.86 32.56 -16.25
CA ALA A 64 -21.81 33.16 -17.06
C ALA A 64 -21.84 32.65 -18.50
N LEU A 65 -21.83 31.34 -18.73
CA LEU A 65 -21.82 30.76 -20.07
C LEU A 65 -23.09 31.05 -20.86
N TYR A 66 -24.24 31.15 -20.18
CA TYR A 66 -25.46 31.61 -20.82
C TYR A 66 -25.29 33.02 -21.39
N PHE A 67 -24.81 33.98 -20.59
CA PHE A 67 -24.66 35.37 -21.04
C PHE A 67 -23.49 35.61 -22.00
N LEU A 68 -22.36 34.93 -21.79
CA LEU A 68 -21.12 35.14 -22.55
C LEU A 68 -21.05 34.37 -23.86
N LYS A 69 -21.59 33.14 -23.93
CA LYS A 69 -21.34 32.25 -25.06
C LYS A 69 -22.59 31.75 -25.76
N TYR A 70 -23.63 31.39 -25.02
CA TYR A 70 -24.80 30.71 -25.58
C TYR A 70 -26.01 31.62 -25.79
N ARG A 71 -25.94 32.90 -25.38
CA ARG A 71 -27.03 33.87 -25.57
C ARG A 71 -27.37 33.96 -27.07
N PRO A 72 -28.59 33.59 -27.49
CA PRO A 72 -28.96 33.64 -28.90
C PRO A 72 -29.12 35.10 -29.33
N GLY A 73 -28.35 35.53 -30.33
CA GLY A 73 -28.50 36.83 -30.97
C GLY A 73 -29.70 36.85 -31.93
N GLU A 74 -30.25 38.03 -32.21
CA GLU A 74 -31.40 38.17 -33.11
C GLU A 74 -31.10 37.67 -34.53
N LYS A 75 -29.89 37.93 -35.03
CA LYS A 75 -29.41 37.42 -36.32
C LYS A 75 -29.32 35.88 -36.36
N ASP A 76 -28.97 35.22 -35.26
CA ASP A 76 -28.91 33.75 -35.19
C ASP A 76 -30.30 33.11 -35.19
N ILE A 77 -31.26 33.79 -34.57
CA ILE A 77 -32.68 33.40 -34.59
C ILE A 77 -33.20 33.53 -36.03
N ALA A 78 -32.95 34.66 -36.69
CA ALA A 78 -33.36 34.90 -38.06
C ALA A 78 -32.78 33.87 -39.04
N ARG A 79 -31.46 33.62 -38.97
CA ARG A 79 -30.77 32.62 -39.81
C ARG A 79 -31.36 31.22 -39.66
N ARG A 80 -31.76 30.81 -38.45
CA ARG A 80 -32.35 29.49 -38.23
C ARG A 80 -33.77 29.38 -38.73
N ILE A 81 -34.53 30.46 -38.67
CA ILE A 81 -35.87 30.52 -39.28
C ILE A 81 -35.74 30.48 -40.79
N ASP A 82 -34.74 31.17 -41.37
CA ASP A 82 -34.51 31.17 -42.82
C ASP A 82 -34.20 29.80 -43.42
N LYS A 83 -33.52 28.93 -42.65
CA LYS A 83 -33.27 27.53 -43.03
C LYS A 83 -34.54 26.69 -43.25
N LEU A 84 -35.72 27.20 -42.90
CA LEU A 84 -37.01 26.57 -43.15
C LEU A 84 -37.57 26.91 -44.54
N GLY A 85 -36.75 27.43 -45.45
CA GLY A 85 -37.12 27.73 -46.84
C GLY A 85 -37.67 29.15 -47.01
N LEU A 86 -37.09 30.12 -46.30
CA LEU A 86 -37.46 31.54 -46.38
C LEU A 86 -36.41 32.40 -47.11
N ASP A 87 -35.44 31.76 -47.78
CA ASP A 87 -34.47 32.40 -48.69
C ASP A 87 -33.86 33.71 -48.15
N GLU A 88 -33.39 33.68 -46.89
CA GLU A 88 -32.75 34.83 -46.22
C GLU A 88 -33.62 36.09 -46.04
N ARG A 89 -34.94 35.95 -46.19
CA ARG A 89 -35.86 37.07 -46.04
C ARG A 89 -35.95 37.53 -44.58
N ILE A 90 -35.86 36.62 -43.60
CA ILE A 90 -35.96 36.98 -42.17
C ILE A 90 -34.66 37.59 -41.65
N ILE A 91 -33.49 37.15 -42.11
CA ILE A 91 -32.21 37.76 -41.76
C ILE A 91 -32.11 39.18 -42.34
N THR A 92 -32.50 39.38 -43.60
CA THR A 92 -32.53 40.70 -44.25
C THR A 92 -33.51 41.64 -43.54
N MET A 93 -34.70 41.14 -43.21
CA MET A 93 -35.70 41.87 -42.43
C MET A 93 -35.19 42.27 -41.03
N THR A 94 -34.39 41.43 -40.39
CA THR A 94 -33.80 41.71 -39.06
C THR A 94 -32.67 42.72 -39.16
N GLU A 95 -31.86 42.66 -40.22
CA GLU A 95 -30.74 43.57 -40.46
C GLU A 95 -31.19 45.00 -40.77
N TYR A 96 -32.28 45.15 -41.53
CA TYR A 96 -32.88 46.45 -41.87
C TYR A 96 -34.13 46.75 -41.03
N SER A 97 -34.21 46.22 -39.81
CA SER A 97 -35.36 46.45 -38.93
C SER A 97 -35.46 47.91 -38.47
N ASP A 98 -34.33 48.59 -38.31
CA ASP A 98 -34.24 50.00 -37.89
C ASP A 98 -34.32 51.01 -39.05
N ASN A 99 -34.44 50.55 -40.31
CA ASN A 99 -34.50 51.43 -41.47
C ASN A 99 -35.95 51.59 -41.99
N ASP A 100 -36.43 52.83 -42.02
CA ASP A 100 -37.80 53.18 -42.39
C ASP A 100 -38.00 53.50 -43.89
N ASP A 101 -36.98 53.31 -44.74
CA ASP A 101 -37.20 53.51 -46.17
C ASP A 101 -38.28 52.57 -46.73
N TYR A 102 -39.01 53.06 -47.72
CA TYR A 102 -40.12 52.34 -48.36
C TYR A 102 -39.73 50.94 -48.85
N ILE A 103 -38.52 50.79 -49.40
CA ILE A 103 -38.02 49.51 -49.91
C ILE A 103 -37.84 48.49 -48.78
N PHE A 104 -37.28 48.89 -47.64
CA PHE A 104 -37.10 47.98 -46.50
C PHE A 104 -38.44 47.61 -45.87
N THR A 105 -39.36 48.57 -45.73
CA THR A 105 -40.72 48.28 -45.27
C THR A 105 -41.41 47.24 -46.15
N ARG A 106 -41.27 47.36 -47.47
CA ARG A 106 -41.84 46.41 -48.42
C ARG A 106 -41.17 45.03 -48.35
N GLN A 107 -39.86 44.97 -48.14
CA GLN A 107 -39.14 43.71 -47.92
C GLN A 107 -39.58 43.02 -46.62
N ARG A 108 -39.86 43.79 -45.56
CA ARG A 108 -40.41 43.24 -44.31
C ARG A 108 -41.81 42.66 -44.54
N GLU A 109 -42.66 43.34 -45.28
CA GLU A 109 -43.99 42.82 -45.64
C GLU A 109 -43.91 41.53 -46.47
N ASP A 110 -43.01 41.47 -47.47
CA ASP A 110 -42.79 40.27 -48.29
C ASP A 110 -42.24 39.09 -47.47
N ALA A 111 -41.29 39.36 -46.56
CA ALA A 111 -40.75 38.37 -45.63
C ALA A 111 -41.84 37.81 -44.71
N VAL A 112 -42.72 38.66 -44.19
CA VAL A 112 -43.88 38.26 -43.38
C VAL A 112 -44.86 37.43 -44.19
N GLY A 113 -45.18 37.84 -45.42
CA GLY A 113 -46.07 37.10 -46.31
C GLY A 113 -45.53 35.73 -46.67
N SER A 114 -44.22 35.64 -46.91
CA SER A 114 -43.52 34.38 -47.18
C SER A 114 -43.54 33.46 -45.97
N LEU A 115 -43.30 34.00 -44.76
CA LEU A 115 -43.40 33.26 -43.51
C LEU A 115 -44.82 32.73 -43.32
N TYR A 116 -45.84 33.59 -43.53
CA TYR A 116 -47.22 33.14 -43.47
C TYR A 116 -47.49 31.99 -44.44
N LYS A 117 -47.10 32.11 -45.72
CA LYS A 117 -47.32 31.09 -46.76
C LYS A 117 -46.62 29.76 -46.47
N THR A 118 -45.35 29.81 -46.05
CA THR A 118 -44.55 28.61 -45.74
C THR A 118 -45.12 27.86 -44.53
N PHE A 119 -45.61 28.58 -43.52
CA PHE A 119 -46.16 27.97 -42.32
C PHE A 119 -47.68 27.71 -42.39
N SER A 120 -48.44 28.39 -43.24
CA SER A 120 -49.88 28.14 -43.45
C SER A 120 -50.13 26.89 -44.29
N HIS A 121 -49.27 26.59 -45.27
CA HIS A 121 -49.33 25.33 -46.01
C HIS A 121 -49.01 24.10 -45.14
N SER A 122 -48.30 24.29 -44.03
CA SER A 122 -48.08 23.24 -43.03
C SER A 122 -49.30 23.01 -42.12
N SER A 123 -50.34 23.86 -42.20
CA SER A 123 -51.54 23.80 -41.36
C SER A 123 -52.77 23.22 -42.08
N ASP A 124 -52.66 22.81 -43.35
CA ASP A 124 -53.75 22.15 -44.07
C ASP A 124 -53.86 20.68 -43.64
N GLY A 125 -54.77 20.43 -42.70
CA GLY A 125 -55.01 19.13 -42.10
C GLY A 125 -55.72 18.15 -43.03
N SER A 126 -54.98 17.44 -43.87
CA SER A 126 -55.51 16.29 -44.63
C SER A 126 -54.63 15.04 -44.57
N LYS A 127 -54.68 14.32 -43.43
CA LYS A 127 -54.95 12.87 -43.36
C LYS A 127 -54.81 12.37 -41.93
N LYS A 128 -55.96 12.26 -41.26
CA LYS A 128 -56.18 11.42 -40.09
C LYS A 128 -56.00 9.97 -40.55
N ARG A 129 -54.85 9.35 -40.24
CA ARG A 129 -54.69 7.88 -40.23
C ARG A 129 -54.39 7.47 -38.80
N SER A 130 -55.29 6.64 -38.30
CA SER A 130 -55.32 5.98 -37.01
C SER A 130 -54.05 5.21 -36.70
N GLY A 131 -53.59 5.30 -35.44
CA GLY A 131 -52.57 4.43 -34.86
C GLY A 131 -51.32 5.20 -34.42
N ALA A 132 -51.12 5.31 -33.10
CA ALA A 132 -49.97 5.89 -32.40
C ALA A 132 -49.99 7.42 -32.20
N ASP A 133 -50.98 7.85 -31.44
CA ASP A 133 -51.09 9.12 -30.75
C ASP A 133 -49.95 9.25 -29.70
N ASN A 134 -48.76 9.61 -30.19
CA ASN A 134 -47.66 10.22 -29.43
C ASN A 134 -46.59 10.85 -30.36
N LEU A 135 -47.01 11.46 -31.46
CA LEU A 135 -46.09 12.10 -32.41
C LEU A 135 -46.47 13.56 -32.73
N GLY A 136 -46.88 14.29 -31.69
CA GLY A 136 -47.12 15.75 -31.74
C GLY A 136 -45.92 16.59 -31.27
N SER A 137 -44.68 16.15 -31.49
CA SER A 137 -43.47 16.78 -30.92
C SER A 137 -42.28 16.90 -31.87
N SER A 138 -42.49 17.07 -33.17
CA SER A 138 -41.38 17.18 -34.12
C SER A 138 -41.49 18.40 -35.02
N LEU A 139 -41.03 19.55 -34.54
CA LEU A 139 -40.53 20.62 -35.40
C LEU A 139 -39.29 21.27 -34.75
N ILE A 140 -38.16 20.55 -34.87
CA ILE A 140 -36.76 20.88 -34.53
C ILE A 140 -36.24 20.09 -33.31
N LYS A 141 -35.41 19.06 -33.60
CA LYS A 141 -34.63 18.30 -32.62
C LYS A 141 -33.63 19.24 -31.93
N ILE A 142 -33.55 19.21 -30.59
CA ILE A 142 -32.54 19.98 -29.85
C ILE A 142 -31.16 19.49 -30.31
N VAL A 143 -30.36 20.39 -30.90
CA VAL A 143 -29.03 20.06 -31.41
C VAL A 143 -28.01 20.28 -30.30
N ILE A 144 -27.83 19.26 -29.48
CA ILE A 144 -26.77 19.21 -28.46
C ILE A 144 -25.52 18.59 -29.13
N PRO A 145 -24.36 19.26 -29.09
CA PRO A 145 -23.14 18.67 -29.63
C PRO A 145 -22.74 17.43 -28.83
N LEU A 146 -22.42 16.34 -29.51
CA LEU A 146 -22.04 15.06 -28.91
C LEU A 146 -20.83 15.19 -27.97
N SER A 147 -19.88 16.07 -28.31
CA SER A 147 -18.72 16.36 -27.46
C SER A 147 -19.10 16.84 -26.06
N LEU A 148 -20.16 17.64 -25.93
CA LEU A 148 -20.61 18.17 -24.62
C LEU A 148 -21.16 17.07 -23.72
N ILE A 149 -21.84 16.09 -24.32
CA ILE A 149 -22.38 14.92 -23.60
C ILE A 149 -21.23 14.06 -23.11
N ILE A 150 -20.26 13.76 -23.98
CA ILE A 150 -19.08 12.96 -23.62
C ILE A 150 -18.31 13.64 -22.49
N ILE A 151 -18.03 14.94 -22.61
CA ILE A 151 -17.30 15.69 -21.58
C ILE A 151 -18.04 15.64 -20.25
N LEU A 152 -19.37 15.85 -20.25
CA LEU A 152 -20.17 15.79 -19.03
C LEU A 152 -20.12 14.41 -18.37
N SER A 153 -20.26 13.34 -19.15
CA SER A 153 -20.21 11.96 -18.63
C SER A 153 -18.83 11.62 -18.07
N VAL A 154 -17.76 11.99 -18.77
CA VAL A 154 -16.39 11.75 -18.31
C VAL A 154 -16.13 12.52 -17.01
N MET A 155 -16.46 13.82 -16.96
CA MET A 155 -16.28 14.63 -15.76
C MET A 155 -17.12 14.14 -14.58
N PHE A 156 -18.34 13.65 -14.83
CA PHE A 156 -19.17 13.05 -13.78
C PHE A 156 -18.50 11.84 -13.13
N LEU A 157 -17.96 10.93 -13.94
CA LEU A 157 -17.27 9.74 -13.44
C LEU A 157 -16.05 10.10 -12.59
N PHE A 158 -15.19 10.98 -13.11
CA PHE A 158 -14.00 11.40 -12.36
C PHE A 158 -14.34 12.20 -11.10
N GLY A 159 -15.24 13.17 -11.20
CA GLY A 159 -15.64 14.03 -10.08
C GLY A 159 -16.33 13.26 -8.96
N SER A 160 -17.27 12.37 -9.30
CA SER A 160 -17.94 11.52 -8.29
C SER A 160 -16.99 10.50 -7.67
N GLY A 161 -16.13 9.85 -8.48
CA GLY A 161 -15.11 8.93 -7.98
C GLY A 161 -14.17 9.60 -6.98
N MET A 162 -13.59 10.74 -7.34
CA MET A 162 -12.66 11.44 -6.44
C MET A 162 -13.35 11.95 -5.17
N ALA A 163 -14.61 12.39 -5.25
CA ALA A 163 -15.38 12.78 -4.08
C ALA A 163 -15.57 11.60 -3.11
N THR A 164 -15.88 10.40 -3.62
CA THR A 164 -15.98 9.21 -2.76
C THR A 164 -14.67 8.84 -2.09
N VAL A 165 -13.54 8.94 -2.80
CA VAL A 165 -12.20 8.69 -2.24
C VAL A 165 -11.86 9.70 -1.14
N SER A 166 -12.14 10.99 -1.36
CA SER A 166 -11.91 12.02 -0.35
C SER A 166 -12.74 11.78 0.91
N VAL A 167 -13.99 11.31 0.77
CA VAL A 167 -14.86 10.99 1.92
C VAL A 167 -14.35 9.76 2.66
N MET A 168 -14.02 8.67 1.95
CA MET A 168 -13.48 7.46 2.58
C MET A 168 -12.16 7.73 3.31
N SER A 169 -11.33 8.62 2.77
CA SER A 169 -10.10 9.04 3.43
C SER A 169 -10.37 9.87 4.68
N ALA A 170 -11.37 10.76 4.65
CA ALA A 170 -11.76 11.55 5.83
C ALA A 170 -12.34 10.69 6.96
N GLU A 171 -13.07 9.63 6.62
CA GLU A 171 -13.60 8.63 7.58
C GLU A 171 -12.52 7.64 8.08
N GLY A 172 -11.27 7.76 7.61
CA GLY A 172 -10.17 6.91 8.04
C GLY A 172 -10.18 5.50 7.45
N VAL A 173 -11.04 5.22 6.47
CA VAL A 173 -11.06 3.92 5.76
C VAL A 173 -9.82 3.78 4.86
N ILE A 174 -9.36 4.88 4.28
CA ILE A 174 -8.19 4.94 3.40
C ILE A 174 -7.21 5.98 3.95
N PRO A 175 -5.89 5.72 3.96
CA PRO A 175 -4.90 6.75 4.29
C PRO A 175 -5.05 7.97 3.38
N ASN A 176 -4.76 9.15 3.91
CA ASN A 176 -4.72 10.36 3.11
C ASN A 176 -3.55 10.30 2.10
N GLY A 177 -3.65 11.08 1.03
CA GLY A 177 -2.64 11.07 -0.03
C GLY A 177 -1.24 11.43 0.48
N GLY A 178 -1.15 12.29 1.52
CA GLY A 178 0.11 12.63 2.17
C GLY A 178 0.79 11.42 2.82
N LYS A 179 0.07 10.63 3.61
CA LYS A 179 0.58 9.41 4.25
C LYS A 179 1.00 8.36 3.24
N ILE A 180 0.19 8.15 2.19
CA ILE A 180 0.55 7.22 1.11
C ILE A 180 1.89 7.62 0.47
N ILE A 181 2.12 8.92 0.25
CA ILE A 181 3.38 9.41 -0.32
C ILE A 181 4.53 9.26 0.68
N GLU A 182 4.28 9.48 1.97
CA GLU A 182 5.26 9.28 3.03
C GLU A 182 5.70 7.81 3.11
N ASP A 183 4.75 6.89 3.16
CA ASP A 183 5.00 5.43 3.19
C ASP A 183 5.81 4.98 1.96
N ILE A 184 5.43 5.45 0.76
CA ILE A 184 6.15 5.13 -0.49
C ILE A 184 7.58 5.69 -0.46
N ASN A 185 7.76 6.90 0.09
CA ASN A 185 9.08 7.52 0.15
C ASN A 185 9.95 6.83 1.19
N GLU A 186 9.37 6.39 2.30
CA GLU A 186 10.05 5.58 3.32
C GLU A 186 10.51 4.24 2.73
N GLU A 187 9.63 3.51 2.04
CA GLU A 187 10.01 2.26 1.35
C GLU A 187 11.08 2.47 0.29
N ARG A 188 10.99 3.54 -0.50
CA ARG A 188 12.01 3.86 -1.52
C ARG A 188 13.38 4.17 -0.91
N ASN A 189 13.40 4.81 0.27
CA ASN A 189 14.63 5.23 0.91
C ASN A 189 15.30 4.13 1.74
N LYS A 190 14.71 2.94 1.81
CA LYS A 190 15.36 1.76 2.39
C LYS A 190 16.62 1.42 1.59
N ARG A 191 17.73 1.30 2.32
CA ARG A 191 19.01 0.83 1.79
C ARG A 191 19.26 -0.57 2.33
N TYR A 192 19.90 -1.39 1.53
CA TYR A 192 20.32 -2.72 1.92
C TYR A 192 21.83 -2.81 1.80
N PHE A 193 22.44 -3.51 2.76
CA PHE A 193 23.86 -3.78 2.82
C PHE A 193 24.10 -5.29 2.84
N GLU A 194 25.23 -5.70 2.30
CA GLU A 194 25.65 -7.10 2.25
C GLU A 194 26.64 -7.37 3.39
N VAL A 195 26.34 -8.39 4.20
CA VAL A 195 27.25 -8.93 5.22
C VAL A 195 27.70 -10.30 4.74
N THR A 196 29.01 -10.48 4.58
CA THR A 196 29.63 -11.71 4.08
C THR A 196 30.53 -12.31 5.15
N TYR A 197 30.30 -13.57 5.48
CA TYR A 197 31.15 -14.37 6.35
C TYR A 197 31.99 -15.32 5.49
N VAL A 198 33.30 -15.30 5.69
CA VAL A 198 34.29 -16.07 4.93
C VAL A 198 35.06 -16.95 5.91
N VAL A 199 35.53 -18.11 5.46
CA VAL A 199 36.35 -19.02 6.28
C VAL A 199 37.76 -19.11 5.71
N GLU A 200 38.75 -19.07 6.59
CA GLU A 200 40.15 -19.35 6.29
C GLU A 200 40.68 -20.44 7.25
N GLY A 201 40.98 -21.63 6.71
CA GLY A 201 41.39 -22.82 7.47
C GLY A 201 40.41 -24.00 7.28
N GLY A 202 40.45 -24.97 8.20
CA GLY A 202 39.54 -26.13 8.22
C GLY A 202 38.33 -25.90 9.13
N GLY A 203 37.26 -25.38 8.56
CA GLY A 203 35.99 -25.16 9.24
C GLY A 203 34.93 -24.66 8.26
N PHE A 204 33.74 -24.36 8.78
CA PHE A 204 32.63 -23.82 8.02
C PHE A 204 31.79 -22.85 8.87
N ILE A 205 30.93 -22.07 8.21
CA ILE A 205 29.95 -21.23 8.90
C ILE A 205 28.61 -21.97 8.95
N GLU A 206 28.07 -22.16 10.15
CA GLU A 206 26.70 -22.58 10.36
C GLU A 206 25.79 -21.34 10.40
N GLY A 207 24.99 -21.16 9.34
CA GLY A 207 24.09 -20.02 9.14
C GLY A 207 24.16 -19.47 7.72
N ASP A 208 23.58 -18.28 7.51
CA ASP A 208 23.62 -17.60 6.20
C ASP A 208 24.98 -16.87 6.04
N GLU A 209 25.87 -17.42 5.20
CA GLU A 209 27.19 -16.82 4.90
C GLU A 209 27.09 -15.46 4.20
N VAL A 210 26.06 -15.24 3.39
CA VAL A 210 25.81 -13.97 2.70
C VAL A 210 24.43 -13.48 3.06
N GLN A 211 24.37 -12.32 3.73
CA GLN A 211 23.14 -11.75 4.23
C GLN A 211 22.90 -10.36 3.66
N ILE A 212 21.69 -10.14 3.13
CA ILE A 212 21.24 -8.82 2.67
C ILE A 212 20.39 -8.21 3.77
N VAL A 213 20.95 -7.24 4.48
CA VAL A 213 20.35 -6.64 5.68
C VAL A 213 19.91 -5.21 5.38
N GLU A 214 18.71 -4.82 5.82
CA GLU A 214 18.25 -3.43 5.73
C GLU A 214 19.11 -2.54 6.64
N ALA A 215 19.47 -1.35 6.15
CA ALA A 215 20.29 -0.40 6.89
C ALA A 215 19.75 -0.13 8.30
N GLY A 216 20.60 -0.33 9.31
CA GLY A 216 20.29 -0.14 10.72
C GLY A 216 19.62 -1.33 11.40
N LYS A 217 19.32 -2.42 10.69
CA LYS A 217 18.89 -3.70 11.27
C LYS A 217 20.08 -4.61 11.59
N ASP A 218 19.77 -5.70 12.28
CA ASP A 218 20.74 -6.71 12.69
C ASP A 218 20.75 -7.85 11.67
N ALA A 219 21.92 -8.46 11.49
CA ALA A 219 22.13 -9.68 10.74
C ALA A 219 21.55 -10.89 11.49
N SER A 220 21.30 -11.98 10.78
CA SER A 220 20.99 -13.28 11.36
C SER A 220 22.21 -13.83 12.13
N PRO A 221 21.99 -14.52 13.26
CA PRO A 221 23.07 -15.16 14.02
C PRO A 221 23.75 -16.25 13.19
N ILE A 222 25.06 -16.38 13.37
CA ILE A 222 25.90 -17.39 12.71
C ILE A 222 26.93 -17.96 13.69
N VAL A 223 27.42 -19.16 13.41
CA VAL A 223 28.45 -19.84 14.22
C VAL A 223 29.59 -20.32 13.32
N ALA A 224 30.83 -20.03 13.70
CA ALA A 224 32.01 -20.63 13.08
C ALA A 224 32.30 -21.99 13.72
N VAL A 225 32.16 -23.07 12.94
CA VAL A 225 32.34 -24.45 13.39
C VAL A 225 33.64 -25.01 12.80
N ALA A 226 34.52 -25.53 13.65
CA ALA A 226 35.79 -26.10 13.22
C ALA A 226 35.59 -27.53 12.70
N ASP A 227 36.36 -27.92 11.69
CA ASP A 227 36.43 -29.32 11.24
C ASP A 227 37.31 -30.15 12.20
N ASP A 228 37.25 -31.48 12.10
CA ASP A 228 38.09 -32.38 12.90
C ASP A 228 39.58 -32.04 12.76
N GLY A 229 40.26 -31.89 13.91
CA GLY A 229 41.68 -31.50 13.96
C GLY A 229 41.93 -30.01 13.77
N TRP A 230 40.89 -29.16 13.80
CA TRP A 230 41.00 -27.71 13.75
C TRP A 230 40.35 -27.05 14.97
N VAL A 231 40.78 -25.83 15.27
CA VAL A 231 40.24 -24.98 16.33
C VAL A 231 39.92 -23.61 15.77
N PHE A 232 38.73 -23.08 16.10
CA PHE A 232 38.38 -21.69 15.79
C PHE A 232 39.23 -20.75 16.66
N MET A 233 39.87 -19.77 16.01
CA MET A 233 40.76 -18.83 16.69
C MET A 233 40.05 -17.50 16.98
N TYR A 234 39.67 -16.80 15.93
CA TYR A 234 39.02 -15.50 16.01
C TYR A 234 38.45 -15.09 14.64
N TRP A 235 37.56 -14.11 14.66
CA TRP A 235 37.10 -13.39 13.48
C TRP A 235 38.05 -12.24 13.10
N SER A 236 38.05 -11.80 11.85
CA SER A 236 38.90 -10.70 11.35
C SER A 236 38.79 -9.37 12.09
N ASP A 237 37.76 -9.19 12.92
CA ASP A 237 37.56 -8.06 13.83
C ASP A 237 38.00 -8.34 15.28
N GLU A 238 38.83 -9.37 15.48
CA GLU A 238 39.41 -9.80 16.76
C GLU A 238 38.40 -10.38 17.76
N LEU A 239 37.20 -10.76 17.30
CA LEU A 239 36.20 -11.45 18.13
C LEU A 239 36.58 -12.93 18.28
N GLU A 240 36.80 -13.39 19.51
CA GLU A 240 37.15 -14.80 19.84
C GLU A 240 35.91 -15.69 20.05
N ASP A 241 34.70 -15.12 20.04
CA ASP A 241 33.46 -15.90 20.13
C ASP A 241 33.10 -16.49 18.75
N PRO A 242 33.01 -17.82 18.61
CA PRO A 242 32.57 -18.45 17.35
C PRO A 242 31.12 -18.12 17.01
N PHE A 243 30.27 -17.83 17.99
CA PHE A 243 28.90 -17.35 17.77
C PHE A 243 28.92 -15.82 17.61
N ARG A 244 28.29 -15.30 16.55
CA ARG A 244 28.15 -13.84 16.38
C ARG A 244 26.84 -13.43 15.77
N THR A 245 26.46 -12.18 16.05
CA THR A 245 25.34 -11.49 15.42
C THR A 245 25.74 -10.03 15.19
N ASP A 246 25.87 -9.64 13.92
CA ASP A 246 26.25 -8.28 13.57
C ASP A 246 25.06 -7.33 13.62
N VAL A 247 25.10 -6.38 14.55
CA VAL A 247 23.97 -5.48 14.83
C VAL A 247 24.11 -4.14 14.12
N LYS A 248 22.98 -3.52 13.78
CA LYS A 248 22.89 -2.17 13.19
C LYS A 248 23.80 -1.98 11.98
N ILE A 249 23.66 -2.84 10.98
CA ILE A 249 24.46 -2.83 9.74
C ILE A 249 24.30 -1.49 9.02
N LYS A 250 25.40 -0.79 8.76
CA LYS A 250 25.41 0.55 8.15
C LYS A 250 26.18 0.64 6.85
N ASP A 251 26.96 -0.38 6.52
CA ASP A 251 27.78 -0.50 5.32
C ASP A 251 27.92 -1.98 4.99
N ASN A 252 28.46 -2.29 3.81
CA ASN A 252 28.81 -3.68 3.47
C ASN A 252 29.97 -4.14 4.36
N ILE A 253 29.87 -5.37 4.86
CA ILE A 253 30.83 -5.95 5.81
C ILE A 253 31.31 -7.28 5.26
N VAL A 254 32.61 -7.54 5.37
CA VAL A 254 33.20 -8.85 5.10
C VAL A 254 34.00 -9.25 6.33
N LEU A 255 33.66 -10.41 6.91
CA LEU A 255 34.26 -10.94 8.13
C LEU A 255 34.82 -12.32 7.86
N THR A 256 36.07 -12.55 8.25
CA THR A 256 36.73 -13.84 8.04
C THR A 256 36.90 -14.58 9.35
N ALA A 257 36.42 -15.81 9.46
CA ALA A 257 36.70 -16.75 10.54
C ALA A 257 38.04 -17.44 10.28
N TYR A 258 38.97 -17.32 11.24
CA TYR A 258 40.28 -17.96 11.17
C TYR A 258 40.29 -19.23 12.01
N PHE A 259 40.72 -20.33 11.39
CA PHE A 259 40.90 -21.63 12.03
C PHE A 259 42.37 -22.04 11.98
N GLN A 260 42.83 -22.77 13.00
CA GLN A 260 44.17 -23.32 13.09
C GLN A 260 44.11 -24.84 13.31
N GLU A 261 45.01 -25.59 12.69
CA GLU A 261 45.18 -27.03 12.92
C GLU A 261 45.60 -27.25 14.39
N ALA A 262 44.90 -28.13 15.10
CA ALA A 262 45.26 -28.53 16.44
C ALA A 262 46.58 -29.31 16.37
N GLU A 263 47.63 -28.85 17.07
CA GLU A 263 48.83 -29.67 17.23
C GLU A 263 48.46 -30.89 18.07
N ASP A 264 48.45 -32.07 17.44
CA ASP A 264 48.41 -33.34 18.15
C ASP A 264 49.59 -33.36 19.13
N GLY A 265 49.28 -33.23 20.42
CA GLY A 265 50.27 -33.41 21.47
C GLY A 265 50.87 -34.79 21.31
N ASP A 266 52.16 -34.82 20.92
CA ASP A 266 53.03 -35.99 20.93
C ASP A 266 52.79 -36.76 22.24
N ASP A 267 52.08 -37.89 22.14
CA ASP A 267 51.88 -38.83 23.24
C ASP A 267 53.27 -39.29 23.68
N GLY A 268 53.78 -38.64 24.72
CA GLY A 268 55.11 -38.88 25.27
C GLY A 268 55.28 -40.36 25.61
N ASP A 269 56.05 -41.03 24.77
CA ASP A 269 56.89 -42.20 25.02
C ASP A 269 56.93 -42.61 26.51
N ASP A 270 56.14 -43.63 26.86
CA ASP A 270 56.17 -44.32 28.15
C ASP A 270 57.55 -44.97 28.35
N GLY A 271 58.51 -44.19 28.84
CA GLY A 271 59.83 -44.65 29.26
C GLY A 271 59.75 -45.50 30.53
N ASP A 272 59.77 -46.80 30.31
CA ASP A 272 59.98 -47.87 31.27
C ASP A 272 61.21 -47.63 32.16
N GLY A 273 60.95 -47.34 33.44
CA GLY A 273 61.94 -47.14 34.50
C GLY A 273 61.63 -47.99 35.71
N GLU A 274 62.52 -48.94 35.97
CA GLU A 274 62.47 -50.05 36.93
C GLU A 274 62.10 -49.68 38.37
N GLY A 275 61.46 -50.64 39.04
CA GLY A 275 61.02 -50.53 40.42
C GLY A 275 62.13 -50.67 41.45
N ASP A 276 61.80 -50.25 42.67
CA ASP A 276 62.13 -50.96 43.90
C ASP A 276 61.28 -50.42 45.05
N GLN A 277 60.72 -51.35 45.82
CA GLN A 277 59.85 -51.14 46.98
C GLN A 277 60.70 -51.21 48.27
N PRO A 278 60.11 -51.11 49.47
CA PRO A 278 59.86 -49.93 50.30
C PRO A 278 60.84 -49.79 51.49
N GLY A 279 60.76 -48.70 52.25
CA GLY A 279 61.46 -48.53 53.53
C GLY A 279 60.55 -47.89 54.59
N ASP A 280 60.16 -48.71 55.57
CA ASP A 280 59.52 -48.35 56.85
C ASP A 280 60.47 -47.44 57.69
N GLU A 281 60.08 -46.53 58.60
CA GLU A 281 59.28 -46.66 59.83
C GLU A 281 59.23 -45.25 60.54
N PRO A 282 58.65 -45.03 61.74
CA PRO A 282 57.41 -44.26 61.92
C PRO A 282 57.53 -43.04 62.87
N GLY A 283 56.41 -42.33 63.08
CA GLY A 283 56.23 -41.37 64.17
C GLY A 283 54.78 -40.86 64.30
N ASP A 284 54.00 -41.52 65.17
CA ASP A 284 53.29 -40.94 66.34
C ASP A 284 52.46 -39.64 66.17
N THR A 285 51.18 -39.46 66.57
CA THR A 285 50.16 -40.25 67.30
C THR A 285 48.82 -39.45 67.25
N GLU A 286 47.69 -40.16 67.43
CA GLU A 286 46.34 -39.73 67.90
C GLU A 286 45.41 -38.98 66.89
N GLY A 287 44.18 -39.42 66.57
CA GLY A 287 43.32 -40.42 67.19
C GLY A 287 42.13 -40.88 66.32
N GLU A 288 41.54 -41.96 66.82
CA GLU A 288 40.55 -42.93 66.32
C GLU A 288 39.13 -42.35 66.06
N ASN A 289 38.42 -42.73 64.97
CA ASN A 289 37.57 -43.95 64.73
C ASN A 289 36.14 -43.79 65.32
N GLN A 290 35.00 -44.23 64.77
CA GLN A 290 34.59 -45.20 63.72
C GLN A 290 33.08 -44.98 63.43
N GLY A 291 32.57 -45.09 62.20
CA GLY A 291 31.92 -46.28 61.60
C GLY A 291 30.79 -45.80 60.66
N ASP A 292 30.39 -46.42 59.55
CA ASP A 292 30.48 -47.82 59.13
C ASP A 292 30.52 -47.99 57.59
N ASN A 293 31.10 -49.12 57.20
CA ASN A 293 31.10 -49.77 55.88
C ASN A 293 29.69 -50.07 55.36
N ASP A 294 29.49 -50.01 54.03
CA ASP A 294 29.19 -51.27 53.33
C ASP A 294 29.65 -51.24 51.87
N SER A 295 30.32 -52.31 51.49
CA SER A 295 30.86 -52.57 50.16
C SER A 295 29.83 -53.31 49.33
N ASN A 296 29.67 -52.96 48.05
CA ASN A 296 29.36 -53.93 47.00
C ASN A 296 29.52 -53.29 45.61
N ASN A 297 30.66 -53.56 44.99
CA ASN A 297 30.77 -53.60 43.54
C ASN A 297 30.80 -55.09 43.13
N PRO A 298 30.06 -55.48 42.08
CA PRO A 298 30.73 -56.25 41.04
C PRO A 298 30.36 -55.77 39.63
N SER A 299 31.41 -55.38 38.89
CA SER A 299 31.72 -55.69 37.48
C SER A 299 30.56 -55.82 36.48
N SER A 300 30.57 -55.00 35.42
CA SER A 300 30.75 -55.48 34.04
C SER A 300 30.44 -54.39 32.98
N GLY A 301 31.23 -54.34 31.91
CA GLY A 301 30.73 -54.07 30.56
C GLY A 301 30.88 -52.65 30.01
N ALA A 302 31.63 -52.56 28.92
CA ALA A 302 31.90 -51.38 28.10
C ALA A 302 30.67 -50.55 27.66
N GLY A 303 30.87 -49.24 27.54
CA GLY A 303 29.98 -48.36 26.77
C GLY A 303 30.38 -46.88 26.84
N GLY A 304 30.96 -46.36 25.75
CA GLY A 304 30.90 -44.94 25.31
C GLY A 304 31.47 -43.85 26.22
N LYS A 305 32.58 -43.24 25.79
CA LYS A 305 32.99 -41.90 26.27
C LYS A 305 31.99 -40.89 25.70
N TYR A 306 31.30 -40.15 26.57
CA TYR A 306 30.41 -39.04 26.20
C TYR A 306 31.23 -37.87 25.62
N ASP A 307 30.74 -37.29 24.53
CA ASP A 307 31.32 -36.11 23.86
C ASP A 307 30.39 -34.89 24.08
N PRO A 308 30.85 -33.82 24.75
CA PRO A 308 30.01 -32.70 25.19
C PRO A 308 29.98 -31.53 24.19
N ALA A 309 29.84 -31.78 22.89
CA ALA A 309 29.92 -30.75 21.85
C ALA A 309 28.71 -29.79 21.74
N ASN A 310 28.01 -29.46 22.83
CA ASN A 310 26.96 -28.44 22.81
C ASN A 310 26.72 -27.81 24.19
N GLN A 311 27.71 -27.09 24.70
CA GLN A 311 27.61 -26.41 26.01
C GLN A 311 27.59 -24.90 25.81
N VAL A 312 26.42 -24.30 26.04
CA VAL A 312 26.22 -22.85 25.98
C VAL A 312 26.92 -22.20 27.19
N PHE A 313 27.86 -21.30 26.90
CA PHE A 313 28.63 -20.54 27.89
C PHE A 313 28.53 -19.05 27.53
N ASP A 314 27.96 -18.22 28.42
CA ASP A 314 27.76 -16.78 28.17
C ASP A 314 28.90 -15.89 28.72
N GLY A 315 30.02 -16.51 29.09
CA GLY A 315 31.18 -15.82 29.66
C GLY A 315 31.16 -15.62 31.17
N GLU A 316 30.02 -15.78 31.85
CA GLU A 316 29.95 -15.71 33.33
C GLU A 316 29.32 -16.96 33.97
N THR A 317 28.42 -17.67 33.29
CA THR A 317 27.72 -18.83 33.84
C THR A 317 27.80 -20.04 32.91
N TYR A 318 28.18 -21.19 33.48
CA TYR A 318 28.17 -22.48 32.80
C TYR A 318 26.77 -23.08 32.84
N TYR A 319 26.09 -23.16 31.69
CA TYR A 319 24.73 -23.72 31.62
C TYR A 319 24.72 -25.21 31.32
N GLY A 320 25.86 -25.90 31.30
CA GLY A 320 25.93 -27.35 31.16
C GLY A 320 25.69 -28.09 32.49
N GLY A 321 25.25 -29.34 32.42
CA GLY A 321 25.17 -30.24 33.58
C GLY A 321 24.11 -29.85 34.62
N ASP A 322 24.54 -29.61 35.86
CA ASP A 322 23.66 -29.47 37.03
C ASP A 322 22.73 -28.23 36.96
N ILE A 323 23.17 -27.15 36.32
CA ILE A 323 22.37 -25.92 36.17
C ILE A 323 21.22 -26.15 35.17
N TYR A 324 21.49 -26.77 34.02
CA TYR A 324 20.45 -27.16 33.07
C TYR A 324 19.40 -28.06 33.73
N LYS A 325 19.86 -29.05 34.50
CA LYS A 325 18.99 -29.96 35.24
C LYS A 325 18.10 -29.23 36.25
N GLN A 326 18.65 -28.22 36.93
CA GLN A 326 17.89 -27.37 37.84
C GLN A 326 16.80 -26.56 37.10
N TYR A 327 17.11 -25.97 35.94
CA TYR A 327 16.11 -25.25 35.13
C TYR A 327 15.05 -26.18 34.52
N TYR A 328 15.42 -27.39 34.13
CA TYR A 328 14.49 -28.42 33.69
C TYR A 328 13.54 -28.83 34.83
N GLU A 329 14.06 -29.09 36.03
CA GLU A 329 13.27 -29.44 37.21
C GLU A 329 12.33 -28.29 37.62
N ASP A 330 12.81 -27.04 37.63
CA ASP A 330 12.00 -25.84 37.90
C ASP A 330 10.90 -25.63 36.84
N GLY A 331 11.21 -25.85 35.56
CA GLY A 331 10.25 -25.75 34.46
C GLY A 331 9.13 -26.79 34.59
N VAL A 332 9.46 -28.05 34.88
CA VAL A 332 8.50 -29.13 35.12
C VAL A 332 7.64 -28.85 36.36
N GLU A 333 8.22 -28.26 37.41
CA GLU A 333 7.47 -27.86 38.62
C GLU A 333 6.50 -26.71 38.35
N SER A 334 6.91 -25.68 37.59
CA SER A 334 6.04 -24.55 37.24
C SER A 334 4.81 -24.96 36.40
N VAL A 335 5.01 -25.87 35.44
CA VAL A 335 3.92 -26.40 34.60
C VAL A 335 2.96 -27.27 35.42
N SER A 336 3.47 -27.91 36.47
CA SER A 336 2.68 -28.72 37.39
C SER A 336 1.83 -27.88 38.36
N GLN A 337 2.31 -26.69 38.77
CA GLN A 337 1.62 -25.82 39.72
C GLN A 337 0.59 -24.85 39.09
N GLU A 338 0.70 -24.51 37.78
CA GLU A 338 -0.27 -23.62 37.14
C GLU A 338 -1.66 -24.29 36.95
N GLY A 339 -2.68 -23.63 37.52
CA GLY A 339 -4.00 -24.19 37.79
C GLY A 339 -5.04 -24.09 36.68
N THR A 340 -4.68 -24.00 35.39
CA THR A 340 -5.68 -23.89 34.30
C THR A 340 -5.36 -24.59 32.98
N THR A 341 -4.34 -25.44 32.91
CA THR A 341 -3.91 -26.04 31.63
C THR A 341 -4.32 -27.51 31.52
N ASP A 342 -4.88 -27.90 30.37
CA ASP A 342 -5.38 -29.25 30.10
C ASP A 342 -4.27 -30.30 30.22
N LYS A 343 -4.61 -31.53 30.62
CA LYS A 343 -3.60 -32.54 31.00
C LYS A 343 -2.70 -32.92 29.83
N ASP A 344 -3.26 -32.94 28.62
CA ASP A 344 -2.56 -33.27 27.38
C ASP A 344 -1.56 -32.17 26.97
N GLU A 345 -1.83 -30.91 27.30
CA GLU A 345 -0.93 -29.78 27.03
C GLU A 345 0.28 -29.80 27.98
N LYS A 346 0.08 -30.20 29.24
CA LYS A 346 1.18 -30.36 30.21
C LYS A 346 2.14 -31.47 29.77
N ASP A 347 1.61 -32.61 29.33
CA ASP A 347 2.41 -33.73 28.87
C ASP A 347 3.23 -33.36 27.60
N TYR A 348 2.67 -32.57 26.69
CA TYR A 348 3.40 -32.08 25.51
C TYR A 348 4.56 -31.14 25.85
N ILE A 349 4.35 -30.22 26.80
CA ILE A 349 5.41 -29.30 27.24
C ILE A 349 6.54 -30.06 27.94
N ILE A 350 6.22 -31.06 28.76
CA ILE A 350 7.22 -31.91 29.43
C ILE A 350 8.01 -32.73 28.41
N ASP A 351 7.35 -33.29 27.39
CA ASP A 351 8.01 -34.06 26.32
C ASP A 351 8.96 -33.19 25.47
N TYR A 352 8.54 -31.96 25.17
CA TYR A 352 9.38 -30.97 24.49
C TYR A 352 10.62 -30.60 25.32
N LEU A 353 10.45 -30.33 26.63
CA LEU A 353 11.56 -30.01 27.52
C LEU A 353 12.55 -31.19 27.63
N LYS A 354 12.05 -32.42 27.61
CA LYS A 354 12.88 -33.63 27.64
C LYS A 354 13.69 -33.82 26.35
N THR A 355 13.12 -33.47 25.20
CA THR A 355 13.80 -33.59 23.89
C THR A 355 14.99 -32.63 23.74
N ILE A 356 15.04 -31.55 24.52
CA ILE A 356 16.16 -30.60 24.54
C ILE A 356 17.23 -31.04 25.57
N ALA A 357 16.90 -31.98 26.46
CA ALA A 357 17.73 -32.44 27.56
C ALA A 357 18.58 -33.68 27.23
N ASP A 358 18.09 -34.53 26.32
CA ASP A 358 18.78 -35.69 25.73
C ASP A 358 19.50 -35.27 24.44
#